data_AF-A0A0P9TRG7-F1
#
_entry.id   AF-A0A0P9TRG7-F1
#
_cell.length_a   1.000
_cell.length_b   1.000
_cell.length_c   1.000
_cell.angle_alpha   90.00
_cell.angle_beta   90.00
_cell.angle_gamma   90.00
#
_symmetry.space_group_name_H-M   'P 1'
#
loop_
_entity.id
_entity.type
_entity.pdbx_description
1 polymer ?
#
loop_
_entity_poly.entity_id
_entity_poly.type
_entity_poly.pdbx_seq_one_letter_code
_entity_poly.pdbx_strand_id
1 'polypeptide(L)' 'MHEFVKAGAPEEILYVSKPHIGTFRLTGVVENMRHQIEALGGEV' A
#
# COMPACT_ATOMS: atom_id res chain seq x y z
N MET A 1 6.11 -5.80 1.80
CA MET A 1 6.34 -4.86 0.67
C MET A 1 5.42 -5.16 -0.51
N HIS A 2 5.23 -6.42 -0.94
CA HIS A 2 4.27 -6.76 -2.00
C HIS A 2 2.83 -6.31 -1.74
N GLU A 3 2.36 -6.36 -0.48
CA GLU A 3 1.01 -5.86 -0.15
C GLU A 3 0.87 -4.34 -0.38
N PHE A 4 1.94 -3.57 -0.19
CA PHE A 4 1.91 -2.14 -0.54
C PHE A 4 1.80 -1.97 -2.05
N VAL A 5 2.53 -2.77 -2.84
CA VAL A 5 2.42 -2.75 -4.30
C VAL A 5 1.02 -3.12 -4.77
N LYS A 6 0.42 -4.19 -4.21
CA LYS A 6 -0.97 -4.58 -4.49
C LYS A 6 -1.97 -3.48 -4.10
N ALA A 7 -1.67 -2.72 -3.05
CA ALA A 7 -2.46 -1.58 -2.61
C ALA A 7 -2.14 -0.27 -3.38
N GLY A 8 -1.28 -0.31 -4.40
CA GLY A 8 -1.01 0.83 -5.30
C GLY A 8 0.33 1.53 -5.09
N ALA A 9 1.23 0.96 -4.29
CA ALA A 9 2.58 1.48 -4.16
C ALA A 9 3.42 1.13 -5.41
N PRO A 10 4.43 1.95 -5.74
CA PRO A 10 5.31 1.69 -6.88
C PRO A 10 6.07 0.38 -6.75
N GLU A 11 6.20 -0.40 -7.83
CA GLU A 11 6.97 -1.65 -7.83
C GLU A 11 8.46 -1.45 -7.52
N GLU A 12 8.98 -0.24 -7.74
CA GLU A 12 10.36 0.14 -7.42
C GLU A 12 10.75 -0.05 -5.96
N ILE A 13 9.75 -0.07 -5.05
CA ILE A 13 10.02 -0.31 -3.64
C ILE A 13 10.53 -1.71 -3.35
N LEU A 14 10.39 -2.66 -4.29
CA LEU A 14 10.81 -4.05 -4.13
C LEU A 14 12.30 -4.27 -4.39
N TYR A 15 12.94 -3.40 -5.18
CA TYR A 15 14.32 -3.60 -5.63
C TYR A 15 15.27 -2.44 -5.28
N VAL A 16 14.76 -1.27 -4.91
CA VAL A 16 15.60 -0.14 -4.49
C VAL A 16 16.12 -0.37 -3.07
N SER A 17 17.42 -0.12 -2.84
CA SER A 17 18.09 -0.37 -1.55
C SER A 17 17.59 0.49 -0.38
N LYS A 18 16.92 1.62 -0.65
CA LYS A 18 16.27 2.51 0.33
C LYS A 18 14.94 3.02 -0.24
N PRO A 19 13.92 2.15 -0.31
CA PRO A 19 12.69 2.48 -1.00
C PRO A 19 11.86 3.47 -0.18
N HIS A 20 11.19 4.40 -0.85
CA HIS A 20 10.26 5.33 -0.23
C HIS A 20 8.99 5.41 -1.08
N ILE A 21 7.82 5.39 -0.43
CA ILE A 21 6.53 5.48 -1.12
C ILE A 21 6.16 6.97 -1.35
N GLY A 22 6.56 7.83 -0.42
CA GLY A 22 6.20 9.25 -0.39
C GLY A 22 4.80 9.48 0.18
N THR A 23 4.62 10.55 0.96
CA THR A 23 3.38 10.84 1.70
C THR A 23 2.16 10.97 0.78
N PHE A 24 2.35 11.53 -0.42
CA PHE A 24 1.27 11.70 -1.40
C PHE A 24 0.69 10.35 -1.88
N ARG A 25 1.53 9.33 -2.06
CA ARG A 25 1.08 7.99 -2.46
C ARG A 25 0.61 7.16 -1.27
N LEU A 26 1.16 7.43 -0.08
CA LEU A 26 0.86 6.67 1.12
C LEU A 26 -0.62 6.71 1.51
N THR A 27 -1.29 7.85 1.36
CA THR A 27 -2.73 7.97 1.67
C THR A 27 -3.57 7.02 0.82
N GLY A 28 -3.33 6.97 -0.49
CA GLY A 28 -4.04 6.05 -1.40
C GLY A 28 -3.72 4.58 -1.12
N VAL A 29 -2.45 4.28 -0.76
CA VAL A 29 -2.07 2.91 -0.37
C VAL A 29 -2.83 2.47 0.88
N VAL A 30 -2.91 3.31 1.91
CA VAL A 30 -3.64 2.99 3.16
C VAL A 30 -5.14 2.89 2.90
N GLU A 31 -5.71 3.77 2.08
CA GLU A 31 -7.13 3.72 1.71
C GLU A 31 -7.49 2.39 1.03
N ASN A 32 -6.68 1.94 0.07
CA ASN A 32 -6.87 0.66 -0.59
C ASN A 32 -6.71 -0.53 0.36
N MET A 33 -5.76 -0.47 1.29
CA MET A 33 -5.62 -1.50 2.33
C MET A 33 -6.85 -1.53 3.25
N ARG A 34 -7.41 -0.37 3.63
CA ARG A 34 -8.64 -0.30 4.42
C ARG A 34 -9.81 -0.95 3.69
N HIS A 35 -10.02 -0.62 2.41
CA HIS A 35 -11.06 -1.24 1.60
C HIS A 35 -10.92 -2.76 1.50
N GLN A 36 -9.69 -3.28 1.43
CA GLN A 36 -9.45 -4.72 1.44
C GLN A 36 -9.82 -5.36 2.78
N ILE A 37 -9.49 -4.72 3.90
CA ILE A 37 -9.85 -5.22 5.23
C ILE A 37 -11.38 -5.25 5.38
N GLU A 38 -12.06 -4.20 4.97
CA GLU A 38 -13.53 -4.11 4.99
C GLU A 38 -14.19 -5.18 4.10
N ALA A 39 -13.65 -5.41 2.89
CA ALA A 39 -14.14 -6.42 1.97
C ALA A 39 -13.98 -7.86 2.50
N LEU A 40 -13.00 -8.09 3.38
CA LEU A 40 -12.78 -9.36 4.05
C LEU A 40 -13.63 -9.51 5.33
N GLY A 41 -14.50 -8.53 5.63
CA GLY A 41 -15.36 -8.52 6.82
C GLY A 41 -14.66 -8.04 8.09
N GLY A 42 -13.51 -7.38 7.97
CA GLY A 42 -12.85 -6.71 9.08
C GLY A 42 -13.37 -5.28 9.27
N GLU A 43 -13.23 -4.75 10.48
CA GLU A 43 -13.53 -3.35 10.84
C GLU A 43 -12.22 -2.64 11.21
N VAL A 44 -12.04 -1.38 10.79
CA VAL A 44 -10.82 -0.58 10.95
C VAL A 44 -11.14 0.80 11.50
#